data_AF-G8RLK1-F1
#
_entry.id   AF-G8RLK1-F1
#
_cell.length_a   1.000
_cell.length_b   1.000
_cell.length_c   1.000
_cell.angle_alpha   90.00
_cell.angle_beta   90.00
_cell.angle_gamma   90.00
#
_symmetry.space_group_name_H-M   'P 1'
#
loop_
_entity.id
_entity.type
_entity.pdbx_description
1 polymer ?
#
loop_
_entity_poly.entity_id
_entity_poly.type
_entity_poly.pdbx_seq_one_letter_code
_entity_poly.pdbx_strand_id
1 'polypeptide(L)'
;MSTTEIWRAVGFLADCWSKSQKVTPVREELSLDLDSEEATPCLRALALRDPQSITKMPFHVHKAFPHMGIGISQRDRALAANSAAVELAFFHLTWWIRSRLPGYPHIPAPQLAKGSFHTLNNFTVPWAPQVLQAGIEYQDRPVNCDFQLKISADDRYSVLAEAFEELPSWRAFTQAHHALGQEIRNELLTARQQLARQAAAAGAESGIEFGDPREGLNRARSVTMQTLETLSPEARRFAESFESVNEEIDRITTAVLTQLVAYGPPETLTGVSELTVSPSSPPTVSFKLLDAGYAGGIYWTDDPLIGDAILLECFRFAGDNVFATRFHADGTVLLGTGAAWRAI
;
A
#
# COMPACT_ATOMS: atom_id res chain seq x y z
N MET A 1 -3.95 10.48 11.25
CA MET A 1 -2.99 11.53 10.84
C MET A 1 -1.62 11.00 11.17
N SER A 2 -0.74 10.90 10.18
CA SER A 2 0.63 10.46 10.38
C SER A 2 1.42 11.38 11.32
N THR A 3 2.39 10.82 12.03
CA THR A 3 3.30 11.53 12.94
C THR A 3 4.66 11.77 12.27
N THR A 4 5.52 12.63 12.84
CA THR A 4 6.88 12.80 12.31
C THR A 4 7.72 11.54 12.57
N GLU A 5 7.45 10.88 13.69
CA GLU A 5 8.10 9.68 14.19
C GLU A 5 7.91 8.50 13.22
N ILE A 6 6.68 8.28 12.72
CA ILE A 6 6.44 7.20 11.76
C ILE A 6 7.22 7.42 10.47
N TRP A 7 7.31 8.66 9.98
CA TRP A 7 8.06 8.96 8.77
C TRP A 7 9.57 8.81 8.95
N ARG A 8 10.12 9.21 10.11
CA ARG A 8 11.53 8.93 10.42
C ARG A 8 11.81 7.43 10.45
N ALA A 9 10.96 6.65 11.13
CA ALA A 9 11.12 5.19 11.19
C ALA A 9 11.04 4.54 9.80
N VAL A 10 10.09 4.96 8.97
CA VAL A 10 9.94 4.53 7.58
C VAL A 10 11.17 4.88 6.75
N GLY A 11 11.70 6.11 6.88
CA GLY A 11 12.91 6.55 6.17
C GLY A 11 14.14 5.73 6.56
N PHE A 12 14.34 5.48 7.86
CA PHE A 12 15.44 4.64 8.34
C PHE A 12 15.35 3.19 7.89
N LEU A 13 14.15 2.63 7.85
CA LEU A 13 13.95 1.28 7.33
C LEU A 13 14.18 1.23 5.82
N ALA A 14 13.71 2.24 5.07
CA ALA A 14 13.91 2.35 3.64
C ALA A 14 15.40 2.42 3.26
N ASP A 15 16.18 3.25 3.98
CA ASP A 15 17.64 3.35 3.79
C ASP A 15 18.37 2.03 4.09
N CYS A 16 17.91 1.28 5.09
CA CYS A 16 18.44 -0.05 5.38
C CYS A 16 18.13 -1.04 4.25
N TRP A 17 16.88 -1.06 3.79
CA TRP A 17 16.41 -1.99 2.76
C TRP A 17 17.01 -1.68 1.39
N SER A 18 17.22 -0.41 1.04
CA SER A 18 17.81 0.00 -0.24
C SER A 18 19.24 -0.54 -0.46
N LYS A 19 19.94 -0.85 0.63
CA LYS A 19 21.30 -1.44 0.65
C LYS A 19 21.30 -2.97 0.51
N SER A 20 20.13 -3.59 0.45
CA SER A 20 20.00 -5.04 0.23
C SER A 20 20.53 -5.45 -1.14
N GLN A 21 21.28 -6.56 -1.19
CA GLN A 21 21.70 -7.20 -2.44
C GLN A 21 20.54 -7.66 -3.33
N LYS A 22 19.32 -7.72 -2.78
CA LYS A 22 18.09 -8.00 -3.54
C LYS A 22 17.45 -6.74 -4.09
N VAL A 23 17.54 -5.63 -3.37
CA VAL A 23 16.93 -4.37 -3.77
C VAL A 23 17.79 -3.64 -4.79
N THR A 24 19.12 -3.55 -4.59
CA THR A 24 20.00 -2.77 -5.46
C THR A 24 19.86 -3.11 -6.96
N PRO A 25 19.88 -4.38 -7.39
CA PRO A 25 19.72 -4.70 -8.81
C PRO A 25 18.32 -4.35 -9.35
N VAL A 26 17.29 -4.40 -8.52
CA VAL A 26 15.93 -4.01 -8.94
C VAL A 26 15.86 -2.49 -9.12
N ARG A 27 16.46 -1.72 -8.22
CA ARG A 27 16.53 -0.25 -8.34
C ARG A 27 17.26 0.18 -9.60
N GLU A 28 18.39 -0.46 -9.89
CA GLU A 28 19.16 -0.20 -11.12
C GLU A 28 18.28 -0.37 -12.36
N GLU A 29 17.52 -1.47 -12.45
CA GLU A 29 16.60 -1.72 -13.57
C GLU A 29 15.44 -0.71 -13.65
N LEU A 30 14.87 -0.33 -12.50
CA LEU A 30 13.76 0.62 -12.44
C LEU A 30 14.17 2.07 -12.71
N SER A 31 15.47 2.39 -12.53
CA SER A 31 16.02 3.72 -12.79
C SER A 31 16.38 3.98 -14.25
N LEU A 32 16.38 2.93 -15.09
CA LEU A 32 16.64 3.06 -16.51
C LEU A 32 15.50 3.78 -17.21
N ASP A 33 15.83 4.49 -18.29
CA ASP A 33 14.82 4.94 -19.25
C ASP A 33 14.14 3.70 -19.85
N LEU A 34 12.87 3.49 -19.49
CA LEU A 34 12.09 2.32 -19.88
C LEU A 34 11.72 2.32 -21.37
N ASP A 35 11.96 3.40 -22.10
CA ASP A 35 11.84 3.44 -23.56
C ASP A 35 13.14 3.04 -24.27
N SER A 36 14.27 3.10 -23.56
CA SER A 36 15.61 2.79 -24.09
C SER A 36 15.84 1.28 -24.32
N GLU A 37 16.86 0.94 -25.12
CA GLU A 37 17.28 -0.46 -25.31
C GLU A 37 18.04 -1.03 -24.10
N GLU A 38 18.43 -0.19 -23.13
CA GLU A 38 19.12 -0.63 -21.92
C GLU A 38 18.18 -1.33 -20.94
N ALA A 39 16.90 -0.94 -20.93
CA ALA A 39 15.85 -1.56 -20.15
C ALA A 39 15.53 -2.98 -20.67
N THR A 40 15.20 -3.88 -19.75
CA THR A 40 14.87 -5.26 -20.13
C THR A 40 13.62 -5.30 -21.03
N PRO A 41 13.53 -6.24 -21.99
CA PRO A 41 12.37 -6.35 -22.89
C PRO A 41 11.04 -6.46 -22.15
N CYS A 42 11.00 -7.15 -21.01
CA CYS A 42 9.80 -7.28 -20.19
C CYS A 42 9.40 -5.95 -19.54
N LEU A 43 10.34 -5.17 -19.00
CA LEU A 43 10.03 -3.86 -18.41
C LEU A 43 9.58 -2.85 -19.48
N ARG A 44 10.26 -2.80 -20.63
CA ARG A 44 9.87 -1.94 -21.77
C ARG A 44 8.45 -2.26 -22.23
N ALA A 45 8.15 -3.53 -22.43
CA ALA A 45 6.82 -3.97 -22.85
C ALA A 45 5.74 -3.65 -21.81
N LEU A 46 6.07 -3.69 -20.52
CA LEU A 46 5.16 -3.29 -19.46
C LEU A 46 4.95 -1.78 -19.43
N ALA A 47 6.01 -0.99 -19.59
CA ALA A 47 5.95 0.47 -19.61
C ALA A 47 5.05 0.97 -20.76
N LEU A 48 5.10 0.32 -21.92
CA LEU A 48 4.22 0.61 -23.05
C LEU A 48 2.75 0.27 -22.80
N ARG A 49 2.45 -0.72 -21.93
CA ARG A 49 1.09 -1.21 -21.68
C ARG A 49 0.43 -0.50 -20.50
N ASP A 50 1.17 -0.36 -19.40
CA ASP A 50 0.69 0.21 -18.14
C ASP A 50 1.86 0.80 -17.32
N PRO A 51 2.34 2.00 -17.67
CA PRO A 51 3.47 2.63 -16.97
C PRO A 51 3.12 2.98 -15.52
N GLN A 52 1.82 3.14 -15.21
CA GLN A 52 1.37 3.38 -13.84
C GLN A 52 1.54 2.15 -12.94
N SER A 53 1.48 0.94 -13.50
CA SER A 53 1.67 -0.29 -12.72
C SER A 53 3.09 -0.41 -12.16
N ILE A 54 4.10 -0.04 -12.97
CA ILE A 54 5.51 -0.06 -12.57
C ILE A 54 5.78 0.94 -11.45
N THR A 55 5.21 2.14 -11.57
CA THR A 55 5.42 3.19 -10.58
C THR A 55 4.63 2.93 -9.31
N LYS A 56 3.37 2.48 -9.37
CA LYS A 56 2.56 2.16 -8.17
C LYS A 56 3.08 0.95 -7.41
N MET A 57 3.51 -0.10 -8.10
CA MET A 57 3.88 -1.37 -7.49
C MET A 57 5.17 -1.93 -8.11
N PRO A 58 6.31 -1.24 -7.90
CA PRO A 58 7.58 -1.55 -8.57
C PRO A 58 8.03 -3.00 -8.39
N PHE A 59 7.75 -3.60 -7.22
CA PHE A 59 8.14 -4.99 -6.95
C PHE A 59 7.12 -6.02 -7.44
N HIS A 60 5.89 -5.65 -7.83
CA HIS A 60 4.88 -6.60 -8.32
C HIS A 60 4.96 -6.83 -9.83
N VAL A 61 5.65 -5.96 -10.57
CA VAL A 61 5.75 -6.00 -12.04
C VAL A 61 6.20 -7.36 -12.59
N HIS A 62 7.03 -8.07 -11.83
CA HIS A 62 7.57 -9.36 -12.22
C HIS A 62 6.49 -10.43 -12.44
N LYS A 63 5.33 -10.31 -11.78
CA LYS A 63 4.21 -11.25 -11.94
C LYS A 63 3.63 -11.20 -13.35
N ALA A 64 3.80 -10.10 -14.08
CA ALA A 64 3.32 -9.98 -15.45
C ALA A 64 4.25 -10.67 -16.46
N PHE A 65 5.54 -10.86 -16.15
CA PHE A 65 6.55 -11.34 -17.11
C PHE A 65 6.19 -12.68 -17.77
N PRO A 66 5.73 -13.71 -17.04
CA PRO A 66 5.33 -15.00 -17.63
C PRO A 66 4.16 -14.91 -18.61
N HIS A 67 3.38 -13.83 -18.55
CA HIS A 67 2.14 -13.67 -19.30
C HIS A 67 2.27 -12.69 -20.48
N MET A 68 3.44 -12.09 -20.69
CA MET A 68 3.64 -11.09 -21.73
C MET A 68 3.74 -11.67 -23.14
N GLY A 69 4.02 -12.97 -23.28
CA GLY A 69 4.31 -13.61 -24.57
C GLY A 69 5.66 -13.23 -25.15
N ILE A 70 6.58 -12.71 -24.32
CA ILE A 70 7.93 -12.29 -24.69
C ILE A 70 8.93 -13.30 -24.12
N GLY A 71 10.03 -13.55 -24.83
CA GLY A 71 11.10 -14.41 -24.34
C GLY A 71 11.75 -13.84 -23.07
N ILE A 72 11.76 -14.62 -21.99
CA ILE A 72 12.30 -14.21 -20.69
C ILE A 72 13.80 -14.51 -20.64
N SER A 73 14.63 -13.47 -20.65
CA SER A 73 16.09 -13.56 -20.56
C SER A 73 16.57 -13.97 -19.15
N GLN A 74 17.86 -14.26 -19.00
CA GLN A 74 18.43 -14.49 -17.67
C GLN A 74 18.36 -13.25 -16.78
N ARG A 75 18.51 -12.05 -17.36
CA ARG A 75 18.39 -10.76 -16.68
C ARG A 75 16.96 -10.54 -16.15
N ASP A 76 15.95 -10.86 -16.98
CA ASP A 76 14.52 -10.81 -16.56
C ASP A 76 14.23 -11.77 -15.41
N ARG A 77 14.80 -12.99 -15.45
CA ARG A 77 14.63 -13.98 -14.36
C ARG A 77 15.29 -13.50 -13.07
N ALA A 78 16.47 -12.91 -13.15
CA ALA A 78 17.18 -12.37 -11.99
C ALA A 78 16.40 -11.19 -11.38
N LEU A 79 15.93 -10.26 -12.22
CA LEU A 79 15.05 -9.16 -11.82
C LEU A 79 13.79 -9.70 -11.15
N ALA A 80 13.09 -10.65 -11.79
CA ALA A 80 11.87 -11.24 -11.24
C ALA A 80 12.09 -11.93 -9.89
N ALA A 81 13.17 -12.70 -9.75
CA ALA A 81 13.51 -13.38 -8.50
C ALA A 81 13.87 -12.40 -7.37
N ASN A 82 14.56 -11.31 -7.69
CA ASN A 82 14.88 -10.27 -6.73
C ASN A 82 13.63 -9.47 -6.33
N SER A 83 12.81 -9.05 -7.29
CA SER A 83 11.54 -8.36 -7.03
C SER A 83 10.58 -9.21 -6.19
N ALA A 84 10.47 -10.51 -6.45
CA ALA A 84 9.68 -11.43 -5.64
C ALA A 84 10.18 -11.53 -4.19
N ALA A 85 11.50 -11.59 -3.97
CA ALA A 85 12.06 -11.61 -2.62
C ALA A 85 11.75 -10.31 -1.86
N VAL A 86 11.85 -9.17 -2.53
CA VAL A 86 11.52 -7.86 -1.95
C VAL A 86 10.03 -7.77 -1.63
N GLU A 87 9.15 -8.18 -2.54
CA GLU A 87 7.70 -8.23 -2.30
C GLU A 87 7.35 -9.11 -1.09
N LEU A 88 7.94 -10.30 -0.99
CA LEU A 88 7.71 -11.19 0.16
C LEU A 88 8.17 -10.54 1.47
N ALA A 89 9.27 -9.78 1.47
CA ALA A 89 9.69 -9.02 2.64
C ALA A 89 8.64 -7.96 3.05
N PHE A 90 8.05 -7.24 2.09
CA PHE A 90 6.95 -6.31 2.36
C PHE A 90 5.71 -7.01 2.94
N PHE A 91 5.40 -8.22 2.48
CA PHE A 91 4.28 -9.01 3.01
C PHE A 91 4.55 -9.41 4.47
N HIS A 92 5.74 -9.94 4.74
CA HIS A 92 6.14 -10.33 6.10
C HIS A 92 6.17 -9.14 7.06
N LEU A 93 6.66 -7.97 6.62
CA LEU A 93 6.64 -6.75 7.42
C LEU A 93 5.20 -6.33 7.76
N THR A 94 4.34 -6.25 6.74
CA THR A 94 2.93 -5.86 6.91
C THR A 94 2.19 -6.81 7.85
N TRP A 95 2.37 -8.12 7.69
CA TRP A 95 1.78 -9.11 8.59
C TRP A 95 2.31 -9.00 10.02
N TRP A 96 3.61 -8.74 10.18
CA TRP A 96 4.21 -8.56 11.49
C TRP A 96 3.69 -7.29 12.20
N ILE A 97 3.58 -6.16 11.51
CA ILE A 97 2.95 -4.94 12.05
C ILE A 97 1.49 -5.21 12.44
N ARG A 98 0.71 -5.83 11.56
CA ARG A 98 -0.69 -6.22 11.85
C ARG A 98 -0.80 -7.16 13.06
N SER A 99 0.20 -8.00 13.31
CA SER A 99 0.22 -8.90 14.48
C SER A 99 0.29 -8.17 15.82
N ARG A 100 0.71 -6.89 15.82
CA ARG A 100 0.74 -6.04 17.01
C ARG A 100 -0.61 -5.39 17.32
N LEU A 101 -1.59 -5.47 16.42
CA LEU A 101 -2.93 -4.91 16.65
C LEU A 101 -3.64 -5.65 17.79
N PRO A 102 -4.40 -4.93 18.64
CA PRO A 102 -5.15 -5.56 19.72
C PRO A 102 -6.18 -6.55 19.18
N GLY A 103 -6.22 -7.73 19.80
CA GLY A 103 -7.11 -8.82 19.43
C GLY A 103 -6.60 -9.72 18.31
N TYR A 104 -5.42 -9.45 17.72
CA TYR A 104 -4.78 -10.40 16.81
C TYR A 104 -4.48 -11.75 17.51
N PRO A 105 -4.67 -12.91 16.86
CA PRO A 105 -5.18 -13.12 15.49
C PRO A 105 -6.72 -13.17 15.40
N HIS A 106 -7.43 -12.99 16.50
CA HIS A 106 -8.89 -13.14 16.63
C HIS A 106 -9.68 -11.83 16.56
N ILE A 107 -9.23 -10.87 15.75
CA ILE A 107 -9.92 -9.59 15.57
C ILE A 107 -11.35 -9.86 15.05
N PRO A 108 -12.40 -9.37 15.73
CA PRO A 108 -13.79 -9.68 15.36
C PRO A 108 -14.31 -8.88 14.15
N ALA A 109 -13.45 -8.17 13.42
CA ALA A 109 -13.84 -7.31 12.29
C ALA A 109 -14.56 -8.12 11.19
N PRO A 110 -15.78 -7.72 10.78
CA PRO A 110 -16.51 -8.35 9.67
C PRO A 110 -15.69 -8.35 8.38
N GLN A 111 -14.92 -7.28 8.16
CA GLN A 111 -14.01 -7.11 7.01
C GLN A 111 -12.96 -8.21 6.84
N LEU A 112 -12.75 -9.06 7.84
CA LEU A 112 -11.87 -10.23 7.78
C LEU A 112 -12.63 -11.52 7.43
N ALA A 113 -13.88 -11.43 6.96
CA ALA A 113 -14.64 -12.58 6.46
C ALA A 113 -13.95 -13.22 5.25
N LYS A 114 -14.02 -14.55 5.11
CA LYS A 114 -13.46 -15.25 3.94
C LYS A 114 -14.13 -14.74 2.66
N GLY A 115 -13.33 -14.35 1.67
CA GLY A 115 -13.82 -13.83 0.39
C GLY A 115 -14.21 -12.34 0.42
N SER A 116 -14.03 -11.66 1.55
CA SER A 116 -14.09 -10.21 1.63
C SER A 116 -12.89 -9.55 0.94
N PHE A 117 -12.99 -8.25 0.69
CA PHE A 117 -11.95 -7.45 0.04
C PHE A 117 -10.55 -7.65 0.63
N HIS A 118 -10.42 -7.68 1.96
CA HIS A 118 -9.13 -7.79 2.66
C HIS A 118 -8.56 -9.21 2.75
N THR A 119 -9.35 -10.23 2.40
CA THR A 119 -8.92 -11.65 2.44
C THR A 119 -8.72 -12.26 1.06
N LEU A 120 -9.17 -11.56 0.01
CA LEU A 120 -8.90 -11.94 -1.38
C LEU A 120 -7.44 -11.63 -1.74
N ASN A 121 -6.87 -12.43 -2.63
CA ASN A 121 -5.58 -12.13 -3.23
C ASN A 121 -5.75 -10.95 -4.19
N ASN A 122 -5.54 -9.75 -3.67
CA ASN A 122 -5.62 -8.50 -4.42
C ASN A 122 -4.20 -7.89 -4.50
N PHE A 123 -4.11 -6.65 -4.98
CA PHE A 123 -2.85 -5.92 -5.08
C PHE A 123 -2.33 -5.39 -3.72
N THR A 124 -3.01 -5.69 -2.61
CA THR A 124 -2.57 -5.38 -1.25
C THR A 124 -2.22 -6.65 -0.48
N VAL A 125 -1.57 -6.52 0.67
CA VAL A 125 -1.20 -7.71 1.45
C VAL A 125 -2.47 -8.31 2.07
N PRO A 126 -2.87 -9.54 1.71
CA PRO A 126 -4.12 -10.10 2.21
C PRO A 126 -3.99 -10.52 3.68
N TRP A 127 -5.11 -10.50 4.39
CA TRP A 127 -5.30 -11.17 5.67
C TRP A 127 -5.46 -12.68 5.45
N ALA A 128 -4.36 -13.34 5.08
CA ALA A 128 -4.36 -14.75 4.74
C ALA A 128 -4.54 -15.66 5.98
N PRO A 129 -5.39 -16.70 5.94
CA PRO A 129 -5.60 -17.60 7.08
C PRO A 129 -4.31 -18.28 7.57
N GLN A 130 -3.40 -18.60 6.67
CA GLN A 130 -2.12 -19.25 7.00
C GLN A 130 -1.24 -18.34 7.86
N VAL A 131 -1.32 -17.03 7.65
CA VAL A 131 -0.55 -16.01 8.39
C VAL A 131 -1.08 -15.87 9.81
N LEU A 132 -2.40 -15.87 9.97
CA LEU A 132 -3.06 -15.85 11.29
C LEU A 132 -2.73 -17.08 12.15
N GLN A 133 -2.27 -18.17 11.54
CA GLN A 133 -1.88 -19.42 12.21
C GLN A 133 -0.36 -19.56 12.39
N ALA A 134 0.43 -18.63 11.85
CA ALA A 134 1.88 -18.74 11.81
C ALA A 134 2.58 -18.28 13.10
N GLY A 135 1.83 -17.85 14.12
CA GLY A 135 2.39 -17.41 15.41
C GLY A 135 3.28 -16.17 15.29
N ILE A 136 2.97 -15.27 14.36
CA ILE A 136 3.76 -14.06 14.07
C ILE A 136 3.72 -13.09 15.26
N GLU A 137 2.66 -13.13 16.06
CA GLU A 137 2.51 -12.36 17.30
C GLU A 137 3.58 -12.69 18.35
N TYR A 138 4.17 -13.89 18.30
CA TYR A 138 5.24 -14.30 19.22
C TYR A 138 6.64 -13.93 18.71
N GLN A 139 6.75 -13.32 17.53
CA GLN A 139 8.03 -12.93 16.96
C GLN A 139 8.39 -11.52 17.40
N ASP A 140 9.52 -11.37 18.09
CA ASP A 140 10.02 -10.05 18.50
C ASP A 140 10.37 -9.16 17.31
N ARG A 141 10.73 -9.76 16.17
CA ARG A 141 11.06 -9.06 14.92
C ARG A 141 10.66 -9.91 13.70
N PRO A 142 10.43 -9.30 12.53
CA PRO A 142 10.05 -10.03 11.31
C PRO A 142 11.29 -10.68 10.66
N VAL A 143 11.78 -11.78 11.24
CA VAL A 143 13.01 -12.49 10.78
C VAL A 143 12.98 -12.90 9.30
N ASN A 144 11.79 -13.14 8.76
CA ASN A 144 11.63 -13.48 7.35
C ASN A 144 11.96 -12.30 6.43
N CYS A 145 11.77 -11.04 6.86
CA CYS A 145 12.20 -9.88 6.08
C CYS A 145 13.72 -9.84 5.92
N ASP A 146 14.45 -9.98 7.04
CA ASP A 146 15.91 -10.03 7.06
C ASP A 146 16.43 -11.18 6.18
N PHE A 147 15.80 -12.36 6.27
CA PHE A 147 16.14 -13.52 5.45
C PHE A 147 15.94 -13.26 3.95
N GLN A 148 14.77 -12.74 3.54
CA GLN A 148 14.48 -12.48 2.13
C GLN A 148 15.42 -11.43 1.55
N LEU A 149 15.68 -10.36 2.30
CA LEU A 149 16.49 -9.23 1.85
C LEU A 149 17.99 -9.42 2.08
N LYS A 150 18.41 -10.45 2.82
CA LYS A 150 19.81 -10.67 3.22
C LYS A 150 20.41 -9.44 3.92
N ILE A 151 19.66 -8.85 4.84
CA ILE A 151 20.08 -7.71 5.67
C ILE A 151 19.90 -8.03 7.15
N SER A 152 20.41 -7.15 8.02
CA SER A 152 20.02 -7.08 9.42
C SER A 152 19.46 -5.68 9.68
N ALA A 153 18.15 -5.56 9.82
CA ALA A 153 17.56 -4.26 10.12
C ALA A 153 17.67 -3.87 11.62
N ASP A 154 18.13 -4.78 12.47
CA ASP A 154 18.30 -4.62 13.93
C ASP A 154 17.03 -4.02 14.58
N ASP A 155 17.18 -3.00 15.43
CA ASP A 155 16.09 -2.37 16.19
C ASP A 155 15.12 -1.53 15.34
N ARG A 156 15.38 -1.36 14.03
CA ARG A 156 14.54 -0.52 13.15
C ARG A 156 13.10 -1.03 13.04
N TYR A 157 12.89 -2.34 13.14
CA TYR A 157 11.56 -2.92 13.17
C TYR A 157 10.79 -2.53 14.42
N SER A 158 11.44 -2.57 15.58
CA SER A 158 10.85 -2.18 16.87
C SER A 158 10.51 -0.69 16.86
N VAL A 159 11.43 0.17 16.40
CA VAL A 159 11.20 1.62 16.25
C VAL A 159 10.01 1.91 15.32
N LEU A 160 9.88 1.15 14.22
CA LEU A 160 8.72 1.28 13.33
C LEU A 160 7.42 0.86 14.02
N ALA A 161 7.41 -0.27 14.73
CA ALA A 161 6.22 -0.74 15.45
C ALA A 161 5.79 0.24 16.54
N GLU A 162 6.72 0.77 17.33
CA GLU A 162 6.46 1.80 18.34
C GLU A 162 5.88 3.07 17.70
N ALA A 163 6.40 3.50 16.55
CA ALA A 163 5.87 4.65 15.84
C ALA A 163 4.44 4.42 15.28
N PHE A 164 4.08 3.16 14.96
CA PHE A 164 2.71 2.80 14.59
C PHE A 164 1.74 2.93 15.76
N GLU A 165 2.14 2.54 16.97
CA GLU A 165 1.31 2.64 18.18
C GLU A 165 0.94 4.09 18.53
N GLU A 166 1.76 5.04 18.11
CA GLU A 166 1.53 6.47 18.28
C GLU A 166 0.53 7.07 17.29
N LEU A 167 0.15 6.32 16.23
CA LEU A 167 -0.79 6.81 15.24
C LEU A 167 -2.20 7.01 15.82
N PRO A 168 -2.90 8.09 15.45
CA PRO A 168 -4.29 8.31 15.87
C PRO A 168 -5.24 7.18 15.48
N SER A 169 -5.09 6.57 14.30
CA SER A 169 -5.93 5.44 13.88
C SER A 169 -5.68 4.20 14.76
N TRP A 170 -4.42 3.94 15.11
CA TRP A 170 -4.02 2.85 15.99
C TRP A 170 -4.62 3.01 17.38
N ARG A 171 -4.51 4.22 17.95
CA ARG A 171 -5.11 4.56 19.24
C ARG A 171 -6.63 4.49 19.21
N ALA A 172 -7.26 4.99 18.14
CA ALA A 172 -8.71 4.91 17.97
C ALA A 172 -9.19 3.46 17.88
N PHE A 173 -8.51 2.62 17.10
CA PHE A 173 -8.80 1.19 17.02
C PHE A 173 -8.59 0.48 18.36
N THR A 174 -7.51 0.79 19.08
CA THR A 174 -7.23 0.24 20.41
C THR A 174 -8.32 0.61 21.41
N GLN A 175 -8.76 1.86 21.43
CA GLN A 175 -9.87 2.31 22.26
C GLN A 175 -11.18 1.62 21.88
N ALA A 176 -11.50 1.54 20.59
CA ALA A 176 -12.70 0.84 20.11
C ALA A 176 -12.68 -0.65 20.48
N HIS A 177 -11.53 -1.31 20.37
CA HIS A 177 -11.35 -2.69 20.77
C HIS A 177 -11.58 -2.91 22.28
N HIS A 178 -11.04 -2.03 23.13
CA HIS A 178 -11.25 -2.10 24.58
C HIS A 178 -12.70 -1.82 24.99
N ALA A 179 -13.42 -1.00 24.22
CA ALA A 179 -14.83 -0.70 24.45
C ALA A 179 -15.78 -1.85 24.03
N LEU A 180 -15.28 -2.91 23.38
CA LEU A 180 -16.11 -4.02 22.92
C LEU A 180 -16.67 -4.84 24.10
N GLY A 181 -17.97 -4.70 24.33
CA GLY A 181 -18.78 -5.63 25.11
C GLY A 181 -19.03 -6.96 24.37
N GLN A 182 -19.47 -7.98 25.11
CA GLN A 182 -19.71 -9.31 24.53
C GLN A 182 -20.83 -9.32 23.48
N GLU A 183 -21.87 -8.50 23.66
CA GLU A 183 -22.97 -8.37 22.72
C GLU A 183 -22.49 -7.85 21.36
N ILE A 184 -21.73 -6.75 21.36
CA ILE A 184 -21.14 -6.15 20.15
C ILE A 184 -20.19 -7.14 19.47
N ARG A 185 -19.39 -7.90 20.23
CA ARG A 185 -18.53 -8.95 19.65
C ARG A 185 -19.34 -10.01 18.92
N ASN A 186 -20.44 -10.47 19.50
CA ASN A 186 -21.31 -11.47 18.88
C ASN A 186 -21.97 -10.92 17.60
N GLU A 187 -22.37 -9.65 17.61
CA GLU A 187 -22.90 -8.96 16.42
C GLU A 187 -21.86 -8.93 15.30
N LEU A 188 -20.63 -8.47 15.59
CA LEU A 188 -19.54 -8.41 14.63
C LEU A 188 -19.19 -9.79 14.03
N LEU A 189 -19.15 -10.84 14.87
CA LEU A 189 -18.92 -12.20 14.40
C LEU A 189 -20.07 -12.72 13.52
N THR A 190 -21.32 -12.37 13.86
CA THR A 190 -22.50 -12.71 13.05
C THR A 190 -22.43 -12.02 11.68
N ALA A 191 -22.09 -10.74 11.65
CA ALA A 191 -21.87 -9.99 10.42
C ALA A 191 -20.73 -10.57 9.59
N ARG A 192 -19.61 -10.99 10.22
CA ARG A 192 -18.50 -11.68 9.54
C ARG A 192 -18.97 -12.98 8.86
N GLN A 193 -19.82 -13.77 9.52
CA GLN A 193 -20.38 -15.00 8.95
C GLN A 193 -21.39 -14.72 7.83
N GLN A 194 -22.19 -13.66 7.94
CA GLN A 194 -23.10 -13.22 6.88
C GLN A 194 -22.34 -12.77 5.65
N LEU A 195 -21.31 -11.93 5.82
CA LEU A 195 -20.46 -11.46 4.73
C LEU A 195 -19.76 -12.61 4.02
N ALA A 196 -19.22 -13.60 4.77
CA ALA A 196 -18.61 -14.78 4.16
C ALA A 196 -19.59 -15.59 3.30
N ARG A 197 -20.85 -15.72 3.73
CA ARG A 197 -21.90 -16.39 2.95
C ARG A 197 -22.27 -15.61 1.70
N GLN A 198 -22.42 -14.29 1.80
CA GLN A 198 -22.71 -13.42 0.66
C GLN A 198 -21.57 -13.42 -0.37
N ALA A 199 -20.32 -13.34 0.09
CA ALA A 199 -19.14 -13.42 -0.79
C ALA A 199 -19.07 -14.77 -1.52
N ALA A 200 -19.37 -15.88 -0.83
CA ALA A 200 -19.42 -17.20 -1.45
C ALA A 200 -20.54 -17.33 -2.50
N ALA A 201 -21.74 -16.82 -2.19
CA ALA A 201 -22.87 -16.82 -3.11
C ALA A 201 -22.59 -15.97 -4.36
N ALA A 202 -22.03 -14.77 -4.18
CA ALA A 202 -21.67 -13.88 -5.28
C ALA A 202 -20.57 -14.47 -6.18
N GLY A 203 -19.65 -15.26 -5.62
CA GLY A 203 -18.66 -16.02 -6.39
C GLY A 203 -19.31 -17.13 -7.23
N ALA A 204 -20.22 -17.90 -6.65
CA ALA A 204 -20.91 -19.01 -7.31
C ALA A 204 -21.89 -18.56 -8.41
N GLU A 205 -22.65 -17.48 -8.19
CA GLU A 205 -23.59 -16.92 -9.16
C GLU A 205 -22.90 -16.26 -10.34
N SER A 206 -21.65 -15.83 -10.18
CA SER A 206 -20.96 -15.10 -11.23
C SER A 206 -20.73 -15.95 -12.48
N GLY A 207 -20.58 -17.27 -12.40
CA GLY A 207 -20.43 -18.18 -13.56
C GLY A 207 -19.33 -17.81 -14.57
N ILE A 208 -18.54 -16.78 -14.29
CA ILE A 208 -17.64 -16.10 -15.20
C ILE A 208 -16.24 -16.41 -14.68
N GLU A 209 -15.69 -17.53 -15.16
CA GLU A 209 -14.28 -17.91 -14.95
C GLU A 209 -13.27 -16.90 -15.56
N PHE A 210 -13.75 -15.86 -16.28
CA PHE A 210 -12.94 -14.91 -17.07
C PHE A 210 -13.29 -13.42 -16.89
N GLY A 211 -13.84 -13.03 -15.75
CA GLY A 211 -14.24 -11.64 -15.48
C GLY A 211 -13.05 -10.77 -15.10
N ASP A 212 -13.12 -9.46 -15.34
CA ASP A 212 -12.09 -8.53 -14.87
C ASP A 212 -11.94 -8.68 -13.35
N PRO A 213 -10.75 -9.07 -12.83
CA PRO A 213 -10.51 -9.20 -11.39
C PRO A 213 -10.88 -7.94 -10.60
N ARG A 214 -10.83 -6.76 -11.22
CA ARG A 214 -11.23 -5.49 -10.61
C ARG A 214 -12.72 -5.45 -10.28
N GLU A 215 -13.58 -6.03 -11.12
CA GLU A 215 -15.02 -6.10 -10.85
C GLU A 215 -15.33 -6.98 -9.64
N GLY A 216 -14.62 -8.12 -9.51
CA GLY A 216 -14.72 -8.98 -8.34
C GLY A 216 -14.34 -8.25 -7.05
N LEU A 217 -13.24 -7.49 -7.08
CA LEU A 217 -12.79 -6.68 -5.93
C LEU A 217 -13.78 -5.55 -5.60
N ASN A 218 -14.28 -4.82 -6.61
CA ASN A 218 -15.26 -3.76 -6.42
C ASN A 218 -16.55 -4.32 -5.81
N ARG A 219 -17.02 -5.49 -6.27
CA ARG A 219 -18.17 -6.16 -5.68
C ARG A 219 -17.92 -6.56 -4.24
N ALA A 220 -16.78 -7.19 -3.94
CA ALA A 220 -16.42 -7.58 -2.57
C ALA A 220 -16.39 -6.36 -1.63
N ARG A 221 -15.86 -5.22 -2.10
CA ARG A 221 -15.89 -3.95 -1.36
C ARG A 221 -17.32 -3.46 -1.12
N SER A 222 -18.16 -3.42 -2.15
CA SER A 222 -19.56 -2.97 -2.03
C SER A 222 -20.37 -3.83 -1.06
N VAL A 223 -20.24 -5.17 -1.13
CA VAL A 223 -20.92 -6.10 -0.21
C VAL A 223 -20.43 -5.90 1.23
N THR A 224 -19.13 -5.67 1.41
CA THR A 224 -18.56 -5.35 2.73
C THR A 224 -19.19 -4.08 3.29
N MET A 225 -19.21 -2.99 2.51
CA MET A 225 -19.80 -1.71 2.92
C MET A 225 -21.28 -1.84 3.31
N GLN A 226 -22.08 -2.51 2.48
CA GLN A 226 -23.50 -2.77 2.78
C GLN A 226 -23.68 -3.55 4.08
N THR A 227 -22.79 -4.51 4.36
CA THR A 227 -22.83 -5.25 5.63
C THR A 227 -22.54 -4.32 6.81
N LEU A 228 -21.53 -3.45 6.70
CA LEU A 228 -21.18 -2.50 7.77
C LEU A 228 -22.30 -1.47 8.03
N GLU A 229 -23.06 -1.09 7.02
CA GLU A 229 -24.22 -0.19 7.14
C GLU A 229 -25.39 -0.78 7.94
N THR A 230 -25.42 -2.10 8.15
CA THR A 230 -26.46 -2.77 8.96
C THR A 230 -26.09 -2.90 10.43
N LEU A 231 -24.82 -2.66 10.78
CA LEU A 231 -24.32 -2.77 12.15
C LEU A 231 -24.88 -1.67 13.06
N SER A 232 -25.01 -2.00 14.34
CA SER A 232 -25.22 -1.03 15.43
C SER A 232 -24.14 0.06 15.40
N PRO A 233 -24.42 1.28 15.89
CA PRO A 233 -23.46 2.39 15.86
C PRO A 233 -22.11 2.04 16.50
N GLU A 234 -22.09 1.27 17.59
CA GLU A 234 -20.89 0.85 18.29
C GLU A 234 -20.10 -0.20 17.51
N ALA A 235 -20.77 -1.23 16.97
CA ALA A 235 -20.14 -2.23 16.11
C ALA A 235 -19.57 -1.59 14.83
N ARG A 236 -20.30 -0.64 14.24
CA ARG A 236 -19.84 0.12 13.07
C ARG A 236 -18.61 0.95 13.40
N ARG A 237 -18.60 1.68 14.52
CA ARG A 237 -17.42 2.46 14.95
C ARG A 237 -16.19 1.58 15.11
N PHE A 238 -16.35 0.38 15.68
CA PHE A 238 -15.25 -0.59 15.74
C PHE A 238 -14.78 -0.97 14.33
N ALA A 239 -15.69 -1.35 13.43
CA ALA A 239 -15.35 -1.73 12.07
C ALA A 239 -14.67 -0.59 11.28
N GLU A 240 -15.16 0.64 11.38
CA GLU A 240 -14.56 1.82 10.76
C GLU A 240 -13.15 2.11 11.32
N SER A 241 -12.96 1.98 12.64
CA SER A 241 -11.63 2.15 13.25
C SER A 241 -10.64 1.07 12.80
N PHE A 242 -11.11 -0.18 12.60
CA PHE A 242 -10.32 -1.26 12.03
C PHE A 242 -9.92 -0.97 10.58
N GLU A 243 -10.86 -0.50 9.76
CA GLU A 243 -10.58 -0.13 8.37
C GLU A 243 -9.53 0.97 8.32
N SER A 244 -9.71 2.03 9.12
CA SER A 244 -8.79 3.16 9.17
C SER A 244 -7.36 2.76 9.55
N VAL A 245 -7.18 1.93 10.59
CA VAL A 245 -5.83 1.48 10.97
C VAL A 245 -5.23 0.52 9.94
N ASN A 246 -6.05 -0.36 9.32
CA ASN A 246 -5.57 -1.28 8.29
C ASN A 246 -5.13 -0.54 7.02
N GLU A 247 -5.92 0.43 6.56
CA GLU A 247 -5.55 1.28 5.41
C GLU A 247 -4.31 2.13 5.68
N GLU A 248 -4.14 2.64 6.91
CA GLU A 248 -2.94 3.40 7.28
C GLU A 248 -1.70 2.50 7.33
N ILE A 249 -1.81 1.26 7.86
CA ILE A 249 -0.75 0.25 7.77
C ILE A 249 -0.38 -0.02 6.31
N ASP A 250 -1.36 -0.36 5.47
CA ASP A 250 -1.11 -0.68 4.05
C ASP A 250 -0.49 0.50 3.30
N ARG A 251 -1.00 1.71 3.52
CA ARG A 251 -0.43 2.92 2.92
C ARG A 251 1.03 3.12 3.32
N ILE A 252 1.37 2.97 4.59
CA ILE A 252 2.74 3.18 5.07
C ILE A 252 3.67 2.06 4.58
N THR A 253 3.29 0.79 4.77
CA THR A 253 4.19 -0.34 4.49
C THR A 253 4.25 -0.69 3.02
N THR A 254 3.15 -0.59 2.27
CA THR A 254 3.09 -1.05 0.86
C THR A 254 3.12 0.07 -0.16
N ALA A 255 2.55 1.24 0.12
CA ALA A 255 2.66 2.37 -0.80
C ALA A 255 3.94 3.15 -0.50
N VAL A 256 4.07 3.71 0.70
CA VAL A 256 5.15 4.66 1.00
C VAL A 256 6.52 3.99 1.06
N LEU A 257 6.68 2.98 1.92
CA LEU A 257 7.98 2.31 2.10
C LEU A 257 8.47 1.66 0.79
N THR A 258 7.57 1.05 0.02
CA THR A 258 7.90 0.50 -1.32
C THR A 258 8.48 1.55 -2.25
N GLN A 259 7.89 2.75 -2.33
CA GLN A 259 8.41 3.83 -3.17
C GLN A 259 9.80 4.26 -2.73
N LEU A 260 10.02 4.44 -1.41
CA LEU A 260 11.32 4.87 -0.90
C LEU A 260 12.40 3.80 -1.13
N VAL A 261 12.05 2.52 -1.00
CA VAL A 261 12.95 1.40 -1.26
C VAL A 261 13.27 1.25 -2.74
N ALA A 262 12.30 1.49 -3.64
CA ALA A 262 12.49 1.39 -5.09
C ALA A 262 13.20 2.60 -5.70
N TYR A 263 12.74 3.81 -5.38
CA TYR A 263 13.15 5.04 -6.06
C TYR A 263 14.02 5.95 -5.19
N GLY A 264 14.00 5.79 -3.86
CA GLY A 264 14.77 6.63 -2.94
C GLY A 264 13.96 7.81 -2.38
N PRO A 265 14.62 8.90 -1.93
CA PRO A 265 13.93 10.05 -1.38
C PRO A 265 13.01 10.71 -2.42
N PRO A 266 11.91 11.37 -2.01
CA PRO A 266 10.99 12.01 -2.95
C PRO A 266 11.68 13.07 -3.81
N GLU A 267 11.37 13.08 -5.11
CA GLU A 267 11.80 14.12 -6.04
C GLU A 267 10.92 15.37 -5.92
N THR A 268 11.40 16.53 -6.35
CA THR A 268 10.62 17.77 -6.33
C THR A 268 9.91 17.98 -7.65
N LEU A 269 8.58 18.07 -7.62
CA LEU A 269 7.80 18.54 -8.74
C LEU A 269 7.98 20.06 -8.88
N THR A 270 8.38 20.49 -10.08
CA THR A 270 8.55 21.90 -10.41
C THR A 270 7.40 22.41 -11.28
N GLY A 271 7.06 23.68 -11.14
CA GLY A 271 6.02 24.31 -11.97
C GLY A 271 4.61 23.87 -11.58
N VAL A 272 4.40 23.57 -10.30
CA VAL A 272 3.08 23.34 -9.74
C VAL A 272 2.26 24.62 -9.84
N SER A 273 1.05 24.51 -10.37
CA SER A 273 0.12 25.63 -10.52
C SER A 273 -1.31 25.23 -10.21
N GLU A 274 -2.16 26.22 -9.92
CA GLU A 274 -3.58 26.01 -9.57
C GLU A 274 -3.78 25.03 -8.40
N LEU A 275 -2.84 25.03 -7.44
CA LEU A 275 -2.91 24.17 -6.27
C LEU A 275 -4.15 24.47 -5.44
N THR A 276 -4.96 23.44 -5.24
CA THR A 276 -6.13 23.45 -4.37
C THR A 276 -5.95 22.41 -3.27
N VAL A 277 -6.09 22.83 -2.01
CA VAL A 277 -6.05 21.95 -0.85
C VAL A 277 -7.47 21.72 -0.36
N SER A 278 -7.90 20.47 -0.32
CA SER A 278 -9.20 20.08 0.23
C SER A 278 -9.06 19.73 1.72
N PRO A 279 -9.96 20.23 2.60
CA PRO A 279 -9.92 19.93 4.02
C PRO A 279 -10.46 18.52 4.29
N SER A 280 -9.57 17.53 4.17
CA SER A 280 -9.80 16.12 4.50
C SER A 280 -8.76 15.65 5.54
N SER A 281 -8.93 14.43 6.07
CA SER A 281 -7.98 13.83 7.01
C SER A 281 -7.57 12.44 6.51
N PRO A 282 -6.38 12.28 5.89
CA PRO A 282 -5.37 13.32 5.60
C PRO A 282 -5.81 14.31 4.49
N PRO A 283 -5.22 15.53 4.43
CA PRO A 283 -5.54 16.51 3.39
C PRO A 283 -5.21 16.00 1.99
N THR A 284 -6.11 16.27 1.05
CA THR A 284 -5.93 15.93 -0.36
C THR A 284 -5.70 17.19 -1.17
N VAL A 285 -4.86 17.08 -2.20
CA VAL A 285 -4.43 18.19 -3.03
C VAL A 285 -4.68 17.90 -4.49
N SER A 286 -4.96 18.95 -5.25
CA SER A 286 -5.22 18.90 -6.68
C SER A 286 -4.48 20.05 -7.35
N PHE A 287 -3.70 19.77 -8.40
CA PHE A 287 -2.87 20.79 -9.05
C PHE A 287 -2.51 20.42 -10.49
N LYS A 288 -1.97 21.41 -11.22
CA LYS A 288 -1.46 21.25 -12.58
C LYS A 288 0.05 21.25 -12.63
N LEU A 289 0.59 20.47 -13.57
CA LEU A 289 2.03 20.34 -13.84
C LEU A 289 2.34 20.60 -15.32
N LEU A 290 3.56 21.09 -15.56
CA LEU A 290 4.14 21.21 -16.90
C LEU A 290 4.78 19.90 -17.36
N ASP A 291 5.39 19.17 -16.42
CA ASP A 291 6.08 17.91 -16.68
C ASP A 291 5.30 16.71 -16.14
N ALA A 292 5.65 15.52 -16.65
CA ALA A 292 4.99 14.29 -16.27
C ALA A 292 5.36 13.89 -14.83
N GLY A 293 4.34 13.59 -14.03
CA GLY A 293 4.47 12.82 -12.80
C GLY A 293 3.83 11.45 -12.96
N TYR A 294 4.04 10.57 -11.97
CA TYR A 294 3.45 9.24 -11.99
C TYR A 294 2.62 8.99 -10.74
N ALA A 295 1.40 8.50 -10.96
CA ALA A 295 0.54 8.05 -9.87
C ALA A 295 1.23 6.89 -9.12
N GLY A 296 1.11 6.87 -7.80
CA GLY A 296 1.83 5.98 -6.89
C GLY A 296 3.15 6.54 -6.39
N GLY A 297 3.74 7.52 -7.07
CA GLY A 297 4.99 8.16 -6.64
C GLY A 297 4.78 9.13 -5.47
N ILE A 298 5.87 9.39 -4.75
CA ILE A 298 5.94 10.37 -3.68
C ILE A 298 6.80 11.53 -4.13
N TYR A 299 6.30 12.74 -3.98
CA TYR A 299 6.99 13.94 -4.45
C TYR A 299 6.93 15.07 -3.43
N TRP A 300 7.97 15.90 -3.41
CA TRP A 300 7.88 17.26 -2.90
C TRP A 300 7.23 18.16 -3.94
N THR A 301 6.71 19.30 -3.49
CA THR A 301 6.28 20.40 -4.35
C THR A 301 7.13 21.64 -4.04
N ASP A 302 7.34 22.48 -5.06
CA ASP A 302 7.92 23.80 -4.93
C ASP A 302 6.92 24.85 -4.40
N ASP A 303 5.63 24.51 -4.32
CA ASP A 303 4.59 25.38 -3.77
C ASP A 303 4.75 25.53 -2.23
N PRO A 304 4.90 26.77 -1.71
CA PRO A 304 5.14 27.02 -0.29
C PRO A 304 3.96 26.67 0.63
N LEU A 305 2.76 26.43 0.08
CA LEU A 305 1.59 26.04 0.87
C LEU A 305 1.69 24.60 1.40
N ILE A 306 2.56 23.77 0.82
CA ILE A 306 2.73 22.37 1.21
C ILE A 306 4.21 22.13 1.56
N GLY A 307 4.50 22.06 2.85
CA GLY A 307 5.84 21.72 3.36
C GLY A 307 6.14 20.22 3.41
N ASP A 308 5.12 19.38 3.21
CA ASP A 308 5.17 17.92 3.30
C ASP A 308 5.17 17.25 1.92
N ALA A 309 5.53 15.97 1.85
CA ALA A 309 5.50 15.19 0.64
C ALA A 309 4.07 14.82 0.26
N ILE A 310 3.82 14.64 -1.03
CA ILE A 310 2.54 14.26 -1.60
C ILE A 310 2.67 12.86 -2.19
N LEU A 311 1.81 11.93 -1.77
CA LEU A 311 1.59 10.67 -2.47
C LEU A 311 0.60 10.92 -3.60
N LEU A 312 1.05 10.86 -4.85
CA LEU A 312 0.16 11.03 -6.00
C LEU A 312 -0.74 9.82 -6.17
N GLU A 313 -2.05 10.03 -6.24
CA GLU A 313 -3.04 8.95 -6.38
C GLU A 313 -3.54 8.86 -7.81
N CYS A 314 -3.77 10.01 -8.43
CA CYS A 314 -4.25 10.13 -9.79
C CYS A 314 -3.37 11.08 -10.59
N PHE A 315 -3.16 10.73 -11.85
CA PHE A 315 -2.50 11.57 -12.83
C PHE A 315 -3.29 11.48 -14.13
N ARG A 316 -3.76 12.63 -14.61
CA ARG A 316 -4.59 12.75 -15.81
C ARG A 316 -3.90 13.68 -16.80
N PHE A 317 -3.93 13.28 -18.05
CA PHE A 317 -3.44 14.08 -19.16
C PHE A 317 -4.64 14.73 -19.86
N ALA A 318 -4.57 16.03 -20.07
CA ALA A 318 -5.45 16.75 -20.97
C ALA A 318 -4.59 17.61 -21.90
N GLY A 319 -4.60 17.27 -23.18
CA GLY A 319 -3.96 18.07 -24.22
C GLY A 319 -4.88 18.17 -25.42
N ASP A 320 -4.97 19.36 -25.99
CA ASP A 320 -5.48 19.55 -27.34
C ASP A 320 -4.47 20.36 -28.17
N ASN A 321 -4.69 20.46 -29.48
CA ASN A 321 -3.76 21.16 -30.38
C ASN A 321 -3.73 22.69 -30.16
N VAL A 322 -4.52 23.23 -29.23
CA VAL A 322 -4.74 24.66 -29.02
C VAL A 322 -4.20 25.12 -27.67
N PHE A 323 -4.44 24.36 -26.62
CA PHE A 323 -3.92 24.54 -25.27
C PHE A 323 -2.85 23.47 -25.07
N ALA A 324 -1.59 23.90 -25.07
CA ALA A 324 -0.42 23.08 -24.78
C ALA A 324 -0.70 22.04 -23.69
N THR A 325 -0.06 20.86 -23.80
CA THR A 325 -0.18 19.75 -22.86
C THR A 325 -0.27 20.21 -21.41
N ARG A 326 -1.35 19.82 -20.72
CA ARG A 326 -1.51 20.06 -19.28
C ARG A 326 -1.72 18.74 -18.56
N PHE A 327 -1.01 18.59 -17.47
CA PHE A 327 -1.17 17.47 -16.57
C PHE A 327 -1.95 17.92 -15.34
N HIS A 328 -2.91 17.10 -14.93
CA HIS A 328 -3.68 17.28 -13.71
C HIS A 328 -3.35 16.15 -12.76
N ALA A 329 -2.96 16.48 -11.54
CA ALA A 329 -2.58 15.51 -10.51
C ALA A 329 -3.45 15.70 -9.27
N ASP A 330 -3.86 14.56 -8.69
CA ASP A 330 -4.51 14.50 -7.38
C ASP A 330 -3.68 13.61 -6.46
N GLY A 331 -3.52 14.02 -5.20
CA GLY A 331 -2.73 13.27 -4.23
C GLY A 331 -3.12 13.54 -2.79
N THR A 332 -2.55 12.73 -1.90
CA THR A 332 -2.68 12.91 -0.45
C THR A 332 -1.40 13.51 0.13
N VAL A 333 -1.53 14.50 1.00
CA VAL A 333 -0.40 15.06 1.76
C VAL A 333 -0.01 14.12 2.90
N LEU A 334 1.27 13.73 2.93
CA LEU A 334 1.87 12.91 3.98
C LEU A 334 2.38 13.80 5.11
N LEU A 335 1.46 14.26 5.95
CA LEU A 335 1.75 15.25 7.00
C LEU A 335 2.88 14.80 7.95
N GLY A 336 3.83 15.70 8.22
CA GLY A 336 5.01 15.46 9.06
C GLY A 336 6.24 14.94 8.32
N THR A 337 6.14 14.60 7.03
CA THR A 337 7.29 14.16 6.22
C THR A 337 8.32 15.27 6.01
N GLY A 338 7.90 16.54 5.92
CA GLY A 338 8.82 17.68 5.78
C GLY A 338 9.80 17.76 6.96
N ALA A 339 9.30 17.59 8.19
CA ALA A 339 10.13 17.56 9.40
C ALA A 339 10.94 16.26 9.56
N ALA A 340 10.49 15.16 8.95
CA ALA A 340 11.14 13.86 9.05
C ALA A 340 12.27 13.67 8.02
N TRP A 341 12.06 14.10 6.77
CA TRP A 341 12.91 13.73 5.64
C TRP A 341 13.71 14.89 5.04
N ARG A 342 13.22 16.15 5.10
CA ARG A 342 14.02 17.29 4.61
C ARG A 342 15.16 17.70 5.55
N ALA A 343 15.14 17.17 6.78
CA ALA A 343 16.14 17.46 7.81
C ALA A 343 17.33 16.45 7.81
N ILE A 344 17.32 15.47 6.90
CA ILE A 344 18.33 14.42 6.75
C ILE A 344 19.17 14.72 5.51
#